data_AF-A0A2W2DNJ1-F1
#
_entry.id   AF-A0A2W2DNJ1-F1
#
_cell.length_a   1.000
_cell.length_b   1.000
_cell.length_c   1.000
_cell.angle_alpha   90.00
_cell.angle_beta   90.00
_cell.angle_gamma   90.00
#
_symmetry.space_group_name_H-M   'P 1'
#
loop_
_entity.id
_entity.type
_entity.pdbx_description
1 polymer ?
#
loop_
_entity_poly.entity_id
_entity_poly.type
_entity_poly.pdbx_seq_one_letter_code
_entity_poly.pdbx_strand_id
1 'polypeptide(L)'
;MGKVVVIEHLTLDGVMQAPGHPEEDPRDGFPHGGWAAAGQDPLMQEVMGASMSSAWSLLAGRTTYERFAAYWPRQAPNPFTEALDRVTKYVASTTLNGPRD
;
A
#
# COMPACT_ATOMS: atom_id res chain seq x y z
N MET A 1 -18.73 11.07 -11.60
CA MET A 1 -18.10 9.82 -12.05
C MET A 1 -16.83 9.62 -11.24
N GLY A 2 -16.63 8.46 -10.61
CA GLY A 2 -15.41 8.18 -9.85
C GLY A 2 -14.19 8.01 -10.76
N LYS A 3 -13.01 8.34 -10.27
CA LYS A 3 -11.73 8.07 -10.96
C LYS A 3 -11.05 6.89 -10.30
N VAL A 4 -10.45 6.02 -11.11
CA VAL A 4 -9.50 5.01 -10.62
C VAL A 4 -8.13 5.67 -10.64
N VAL A 5 -7.49 5.74 -9.48
CA VAL A 5 -6.16 6.33 -9.30
C VAL A 5 -5.23 5.23 -8.84
N VAL A 6 -4.09 5.08 -9.52
CA VAL A 6 -3.03 4.15 -9.14
C VAL A 6 -1.96 4.93 -8.41
N ILE A 7 -1.58 4.41 -7.25
CA ILE A 7 -0.48 4.92 -6.43
C ILE A 7 0.41 3.72 -6.13
N GLU A 8 1.66 3.80 -6.57
CA GLU A 8 2.60 2.68 -6.49
C GLU A 8 4.03 3.15 -6.31
N HIS A 9 4.89 2.23 -5.86
CA HIS A 9 6.33 2.37 -5.94
C HIS A 9 6.82 1.44 -7.05
N LEU A 10 7.69 1.95 -7.90
CA LEU A 10 8.18 1.27 -9.10
C LEU A 10 9.69 1.45 -9.20
N THR A 11 10.42 0.34 -9.33
CA THR A 11 11.86 0.40 -9.63
C THR A 11 12.09 0.78 -11.09
N LEU A 12 13.30 1.23 -11.43
CA LEU A 12 13.65 1.63 -12.80
C LEU A 12 13.47 0.48 -13.82
N ASP A 13 13.70 -0.76 -13.39
CA ASP A 13 13.55 -1.98 -14.18
C ASP A 13 12.14 -2.60 -14.12
N GLY A 14 11.18 -1.92 -13.47
CA GLY A 14 9.75 -2.24 -13.59
C GLY A 14 9.16 -3.12 -12.50
N VAL A 15 9.82 -3.27 -11.35
CA VAL A 15 9.32 -4.05 -10.21
C VAL A 15 8.39 -3.18 -9.36
N MET A 16 7.16 -3.66 -9.17
CA MET A 16 6.16 -3.07 -8.28
C MET A 16 6.10 -3.85 -6.97
N GLN A 17 6.53 -3.22 -5.88
CA GLN A 17 6.58 -3.84 -4.55
C GLN A 17 6.43 -2.75 -3.48
N ALA A 18 6.08 -3.15 -2.25
CA ALA A 18 6.23 -2.26 -1.12
C ALA A 18 7.71 -1.80 -0.99
N PRO A 19 7.96 -0.54 -0.63
CA PRO A 19 9.29 0.05 -0.73
C PRO A 19 10.20 -0.15 0.49
N GLY A 20 9.64 -0.54 1.64
CA GLY A 20 10.22 -0.24 2.95
C GLY A 20 10.88 -1.40 3.69
N HIS A 21 10.32 -2.61 3.63
CA HIS A 21 10.81 -3.72 4.43
C HIS A 21 11.96 -4.48 3.73
N PRO A 22 13.09 -4.78 4.42
CA PRO A 22 14.18 -5.54 3.80
C PRO A 22 13.76 -6.93 3.31
N GLU A 23 12.82 -7.57 4.02
CA GLU A 23 12.21 -8.85 3.64
C GLU A 23 10.86 -8.66 2.92
N GLU A 24 10.70 -7.59 2.14
CA GLU A 24 9.55 -7.52 1.23
C GLU A 24 9.56 -8.70 0.26
N ASP A 25 8.37 -9.04 -0.24
CA ASP A 25 8.08 -10.19 -1.10
C ASP A 25 9.19 -10.64 -2.07
N PRO A 26 10.00 -11.67 -1.74
CA PRO A 26 11.17 -12.07 -2.52
C PRO A 26 10.81 -12.99 -3.71
N ARG A 27 9.52 -13.19 -3.99
CA ARG A 27 9.07 -14.00 -5.12
C ARG A 27 9.63 -13.46 -6.42
N ASP A 28 9.87 -14.36 -7.36
CA ASP A 28 10.40 -14.05 -8.70
C ASP A 28 11.82 -13.44 -8.71
N GLY A 29 12.55 -13.49 -7.58
CA GLY A 29 13.99 -13.30 -7.53
C GLY A 29 14.47 -11.85 -7.41
N PHE A 30 13.60 -10.92 -7.02
CA PHE A 30 14.01 -9.53 -6.78
C PHE A 30 14.76 -9.39 -5.44
N PRO A 31 16.07 -9.06 -5.42
CA PRO A 31 16.89 -9.16 -4.21
C PRO A 31 16.97 -7.85 -3.39
N HIS A 32 16.24 -6.81 -3.79
CA HIS A 32 16.39 -5.46 -3.24
C HIS A 32 15.19 -5.06 -2.37
N GLY A 33 14.79 -5.88 -1.40
CA GLY A 33 13.78 -5.46 -0.43
C GLY A 33 14.23 -4.18 0.32
N GLY A 34 13.29 -3.29 0.60
CA GLY A 34 13.60 -2.01 1.26
C GLY A 34 14.31 -0.98 0.36
N TRP A 35 14.38 -1.22 -0.95
CA TRP A 35 15.12 -0.41 -1.92
C TRP A 35 14.81 1.09 -1.85
N ALA A 36 13.58 1.49 -1.51
CA ALA A 36 13.21 2.90 -1.51
C ALA A 36 13.56 3.63 -0.20
N ALA A 37 14.14 2.95 0.79
CA ALA A 37 14.59 3.57 2.04
C ALA A 37 15.63 4.69 1.79
N ALA A 38 16.54 4.50 0.83
CA ALA A 38 17.57 5.47 0.49
C ALA A 38 17.00 6.72 -0.23
N GLY A 39 15.82 6.61 -0.83
CA GLY A 39 15.16 7.65 -1.63
C GLY A 39 13.94 8.28 -0.96
N GLN A 40 13.79 8.15 0.36
CA GLN A 40 12.67 8.75 1.08
C GLN A 40 12.71 10.27 0.98
N ASP A 41 11.68 10.85 0.36
CA ASP A 41 11.53 12.28 0.17
C ASP A 41 10.29 12.77 0.95
N PRO A 42 10.40 13.82 1.80
CA PRO A 42 9.25 14.44 2.44
C PRO A 42 8.13 14.85 1.48
N LEU A 43 8.46 15.27 0.26
CA LEU A 43 7.47 15.64 -0.77
C LEU A 43 6.61 14.44 -1.19
N MET A 44 7.18 13.24 -1.25
CA MET A 44 6.42 12.02 -1.55
C MET A 44 5.32 11.79 -0.50
N GLN A 45 5.66 12.01 0.79
CA GLN A 45 4.70 11.87 1.88
C GLN A 45 3.59 12.93 1.81
N GLU A 46 3.94 14.17 1.45
CA GLU A 46 2.97 15.25 1.25
C GLU A 46 1.97 14.93 0.14
N VAL A 47 2.45 14.52 -1.03
CA VAL A 47 1.60 14.17 -2.19
C VAL A 47 0.71 12.97 -1.88
N MET A 48 1.26 11.97 -1.18
CA MET A 48 0.52 10.80 -0.74
C MET A 48 -0.58 11.15 0.27
N GLY A 49 -0.24 11.97 1.27
CA GLY A 49 -1.18 12.47 2.27
C GLY A 49 -2.31 13.30 1.64
N ALA A 50 -1.99 14.16 0.68
CA ALA A 50 -2.98 14.92 -0.06
C ALA A 50 -3.95 14.00 -0.83
N SER A 51 -3.44 12.94 -1.46
CA SER A 51 -4.27 11.95 -2.17
C SER A 51 -5.22 11.22 -1.23
N MET A 52 -4.75 10.89 -0.03
CA MET A 52 -5.52 10.20 1.01
C MET A 52 -6.47 11.10 1.82
N SER A 53 -6.35 12.42 1.69
CA SER A 53 -7.18 13.40 2.42
C SER A 53 -8.59 13.58 1.86
N SER A 54 -8.81 13.21 0.60
CA SER A 54 -10.11 13.30 -0.08
C SER A 54 -10.98 12.06 0.18
N ALA A 55 -12.21 12.02 -0.32
CA ALA A 55 -13.02 10.80 -0.23
C ALA A 55 -12.50 9.75 -1.23
N TRP A 56 -12.05 8.60 -0.73
CA TRP A 56 -11.54 7.49 -1.55
C TRP A 56 -11.99 6.12 -1.03
N SER A 57 -11.70 5.08 -1.80
CA SER A 57 -11.85 3.69 -1.39
C SER A 57 -10.63 2.91 -1.85
N LEU A 58 -10.18 1.96 -1.03
CA LEU A 58 -9.06 1.10 -1.38
C LEU A 58 -9.57 0.01 -2.33
N LEU A 59 -8.89 -0.16 -3.47
CA LEU A 59 -9.02 -1.34 -4.32
C LEU A 59 -7.69 -2.07 -4.33
N ALA A 60 -7.67 -3.33 -3.89
CA ALA A 60 -6.43 -4.12 -3.80
C ALA A 60 -6.66 -5.59 -4.18
N GLY A 61 -5.59 -6.26 -4.61
CA GLY A 61 -5.57 -7.72 -4.63
C GLY A 61 -5.40 -8.31 -3.22
N ARG A 62 -5.69 -9.60 -3.05
CA ARG A 62 -5.58 -10.31 -1.76
C ARG A 62 -4.25 -10.07 -1.04
N THR A 63 -3.12 -10.28 -1.72
CA THR A 63 -1.79 -10.21 -1.07
C THR A 63 -1.49 -8.83 -0.52
N THR A 64 -1.77 -7.77 -1.28
CA THR A 64 -1.60 -6.39 -0.81
C THR A 64 -2.52 -6.09 0.36
N TYR A 65 -3.79 -6.50 0.27
CA TYR A 65 -4.74 -6.30 1.36
C TYR A 65 -4.29 -7.00 2.66
N GLU A 66 -3.87 -8.26 2.59
CA GLU A 66 -3.41 -9.01 3.77
C GLU A 66 -2.16 -8.37 4.40
N ARG A 67 -1.22 -7.86 3.60
CA ARG A 67 -0.06 -7.11 4.10
C ARG A 67 -0.49 -5.81 4.79
N PHE A 68 -1.43 -5.07 4.19
CA PHE A 68 -1.94 -3.83 4.77
C PHE A 68 -2.67 -4.07 6.09
N ALA A 69 -3.59 -5.04 6.10
CA ALA A 69 -4.38 -5.42 7.28
C ALA A 69 -3.50 -5.96 8.42
N ALA A 70 -2.39 -6.62 8.08
CA ALA A 70 -1.39 -6.97 9.08
C ALA A 70 -0.67 -5.71 9.58
N TYR A 71 -0.09 -4.89 8.71
CA TYR A 71 0.85 -3.85 9.12
C TYR A 71 0.21 -2.63 9.79
N TRP A 72 -0.81 -2.04 9.14
CA TRP A 72 -1.29 -0.68 9.48
C TRP A 72 -2.02 -0.56 10.82
N PRO A 73 -2.88 -1.52 11.23
CA PRO A 73 -3.57 -1.42 12.52
C PRO A 73 -2.65 -1.43 13.75
N ARG A 74 -1.37 -1.79 13.57
CA ARG A 74 -0.37 -1.84 14.65
C ARG A 74 0.53 -0.60 14.71
N GLN A 75 0.36 0.35 13.79
CA GLN A 75 1.20 1.55 13.75
C GLN A 75 0.69 2.62 14.71
N ALA A 76 1.61 3.48 15.18
CA ALA A 76 1.22 4.68 15.89
C ALA A 76 0.36 5.60 14.99
N PRO A 77 -0.60 6.36 15.55
CA PRO A 77 -1.46 7.24 14.77
C PRO A 77 -0.68 8.16 13.84
N ASN A 78 -1.00 8.11 12.55
CA ASN A 78 -0.41 8.94 11.51
C ASN A 78 -1.43 9.14 10.36
N PRO A 79 -1.17 10.02 9.38
CA PRO A 79 -2.13 10.28 8.31
C PRO A 79 -2.59 9.04 7.54
N PHE A 80 -1.75 8.01 7.41
CA PHE A 80 -2.11 6.78 6.72
C PHE A 80 -3.00 5.86 7.54
N THR A 81 -2.75 5.69 8.84
CA THR A 81 -3.60 4.85 9.70
C THR A 81 -5.02 5.38 9.70
N GLU A 82 -5.18 6.70 9.90
CA GLU A 82 -6.49 7.35 9.92
C GLU A 82 -7.19 7.29 8.55
N ALA A 83 -6.44 7.43 7.45
CA ALA A 83 -6.99 7.31 6.11
C ALA A 83 -7.45 5.88 5.80
N LEU A 84 -6.65 4.87 6.14
CA LEU A 84 -6.96 3.46 5.90
C LEU A 84 -8.11 2.97 6.75
N ASP A 85 -8.25 3.43 7.99
CA ASP A 85 -9.34 3.02 8.89
C ASP A 85 -10.71 3.51 8.40
N ARG A 86 -10.77 4.70 7.79
CA ARG A 86 -12.04 5.36 7.40
C ARG A 86 -12.63 4.92 6.07
N VAL A 87 -11.86 4.22 5.24
CA VAL A 87 -12.27 3.92 3.85
C VAL A 87 -12.81 2.51 3.67
N THR A 88 -13.75 2.40 2.72
CA THR A 88 -14.21 1.11 2.20
C THR A 88 -13.06 0.41 1.47
N LYS A 89 -12.89 -0.88 1.74
CA LYS A 89 -11.83 -1.73 1.18
C LYS A 89 -12.47 -2.77 0.27
N TYR A 90 -12.18 -2.69 -1.02
CA TYR A 90 -12.57 -3.65 -2.04
C TYR A 90 -11.38 -4.57 -2.34
N VAL A 91 -11.57 -5.87 -2.15
CA VAL A 91 -10.52 -6.87 -2.39
C VAL A 91 -10.90 -7.74 -3.58
N ALA A 92 -10.18 -7.60 -4.68
CA ALA A 92 -10.34 -8.47 -5.83
C ALA A 92 -9.60 -9.79 -5.59
N SER A 93 -10.36 -10.88 -5.36
CA SER A 93 -9.79 -12.20 -5.12
C SER A 93 -10.76 -13.33 -5.48
N THR A 94 -10.22 -14.44 -5.96
CA THR A 94 -10.92 -15.73 -6.14
C THR A 94 -10.61 -16.73 -5.00
N THR A 95 -9.81 -16.30 -4.02
CA THR A 95 -9.21 -17.19 -3.01
C THR A 95 -9.34 -16.68 -1.58
N LEU A 96 -9.72 -15.40 -1.41
CA LEU A 96 -10.02 -14.84 -0.11
C LEU A 96 -11.43 -15.30 0.28
N ASN A 97 -11.53 -16.03 1.39
CA ASN A 97 -12.80 -16.57 1.87
C ASN A 97 -13.29 -15.75 3.06
N GLY A 98 -14.55 -15.29 2.99
CA GLY A 98 -15.25 -14.60 4.07
C GLY A 98 -14.91 -13.10 4.23
N PRO A 99 -15.73 -12.36 5.00
CA PRO A 99 -15.41 -10.99 5.40
C PRO A 99 -14.12 -10.94 6.23
N ARG A 100 -13.41 -9.82 6.15
CA ARG A 100 -12.25 -9.51 6.98
C ARG A 100 -12.58 -8.21 7.70
N ASP A 101 -12.37 -8.19 9.01
CA ASP A 101 -12.73 -7.08 9.92
C ASP A 101 -11.99 -5.77 9.57
#